data_AF-A0A838JX84-F1
#
_entry.id   AF-A0A838JX84-F1
#
_cell.length_a   1.000
_cell.length_b   1.000
_cell.length_c   1.000
_cell.angle_alpha   90.00
_cell.angle_beta   90.00
_cell.angle_gamma   90.00
#
_symmetry.space_group_name_H-M   'P 1'
#
loop_
_entity.id
_entity.type
_entity.pdbx_description
1 polymer ?
#
loop_
_entity_poly.entity_id
_entity_poly.type
_entity_poly.pdbx_seq_one_letter_code
_entity_poly.pdbx_strand_id
1 'polypeptide(L)'
;MNSRAVPDDVLSAYLADDLPDDEAAALEARLPGDPELAGRLDQMAAMLVALGNLDRATPPSGFDARLTQRLLAERGDDPVRGDGGAPLAAAPVTDLDQIRGRRAARQRRWVLGGTVAAAVAAVALVSGLAVQELGFMVGGGGSSAGGAGEEAAGRVAGQGGGSAEDAVTGESTEAGDQPAAQGAPSRTGRPVVLDREVVLADEAAVRARYRALVEAERLLAAPLPQARAAADSAAAFLRRSSPLSDALAPAECLAALRRDSATPVVPARVETVVYRGEPALAYVLVTASDGARELDRIQVEIVRAGDCSTALSLRL
;
A
#
# COMPACT_ATOMS: atom_id res chain seq x y z
N MET A 1 -0.52 36.67 6.07
CA MET A 1 0.74 36.64 5.31
C MET A 1 0.60 35.55 4.26
N ASN A 2 0.73 35.88 2.98
CA ASN A 2 0.55 34.91 1.90
C ASN A 2 1.73 33.93 1.90
N SER A 3 1.55 32.76 2.54
CA SER A 3 2.46 31.63 2.37
C SER A 3 2.47 31.28 0.88
N ARG A 4 3.51 31.70 0.15
CA ARG A 4 3.72 31.23 -1.22
C ARG A 4 3.84 29.72 -1.14
N ALA A 5 2.88 29.04 -1.75
CA ALA A 5 2.91 27.60 -1.93
C ALA A 5 4.25 27.22 -2.57
N VAL A 6 4.92 26.22 -2.01
CA VAL A 6 6.13 25.68 -2.61
C VAL A 6 5.74 24.99 -3.93
N PRO A 7 6.37 25.37 -5.06
CA PRO A 7 6.12 24.72 -6.34
C PRO A 7 6.48 23.23 -6.33
N ASP A 8 5.73 22.40 -7.06
CA ASP A 8 5.95 20.94 -7.12
C ASP A 8 7.29 20.56 -7.74
N ASP A 9 7.83 21.39 -8.64
CA ASP A 9 9.15 21.23 -9.23
C ASP A 9 10.27 21.31 -8.18
N VAL A 10 10.17 22.22 -7.21
CA VAL A 10 11.12 22.31 -6.08
C VAL A 10 11.04 21.07 -5.18
N LEU A 11 9.84 20.57 -4.91
CA LEU A 11 9.65 19.33 -4.14
C LEU A 11 10.21 18.11 -4.88
N SER A 12 10.01 18.06 -6.20
CA SER A 12 10.56 16.98 -7.03
C SER A 12 12.09 17.02 -7.09
N ALA A 13 12.69 18.20 -7.22
CA ALA A 13 14.14 18.39 -7.19
C ALA A 13 14.72 18.03 -5.81
N TYR A 14 14.03 18.39 -4.72
CA TYR A 14 14.40 17.97 -3.37
C TYR A 14 14.37 16.45 -3.21
N LEU A 15 13.32 15.77 -3.69
CA LEU A 15 13.22 14.31 -3.65
C LEU A 15 14.25 13.61 -4.55
N ALA A 16 14.67 14.27 -5.64
CA ALA A 16 15.70 13.79 -6.55
C ALA A 16 17.14 14.02 -6.05
N ASP A 17 17.33 14.76 -4.94
CA ASP A 17 18.65 15.22 -4.45
C ASP A 17 19.34 16.18 -5.45
N ASP A 18 18.55 16.88 -6.28
CA ASP A 18 18.99 17.83 -7.31
C ASP A 18 18.82 19.30 -6.86
N LEU A 19 18.35 19.53 -5.64
CA LEU A 19 18.17 20.87 -5.08
C LEU A 19 19.48 21.36 -4.43
N PRO A 20 19.88 22.63 -4.62
CA PRO A 20 21.03 23.21 -3.91
C PRO A 20 20.90 23.11 -2.38
N ASP A 21 22.03 22.90 -1.68
CA ASP A 21 22.06 22.65 -0.22
C ASP A 21 21.36 23.76 0.60
N ASP A 22 21.48 25.01 0.17
CA ASP A 22 20.87 26.17 0.82
C ASP A 22 19.34 26.20 0.64
N GLU A 23 18.85 25.83 -0.53
CA GLU A 23 17.42 25.71 -0.81
C GLU A 23 16.80 24.49 -0.10
N ALA A 24 17.52 23.36 -0.04
CA ALA A 24 17.12 22.18 0.71
C ALA A 24 17.00 22.48 2.22
N ALA A 25 17.99 23.15 2.80
CA ALA A 25 17.95 23.56 4.20
C ALA A 25 16.78 24.52 4.50
N ALA A 26 16.48 25.45 3.58
CA ALA A 26 15.35 26.36 3.71
C ALA A 26 13.99 25.63 3.64
N LEU A 27 13.88 24.60 2.79
CA LEU A 27 12.69 23.75 2.70
C LEU A 27 12.51 22.92 3.99
N GLU A 28 13.58 22.30 4.48
CA GLU A 28 13.57 21.50 5.71
C GLU A 28 13.21 22.32 6.95
N ALA A 29 13.69 23.55 7.05
CA ALA A 29 13.34 24.46 8.14
C ALA A 29 11.84 24.82 8.16
N ARG A 30 11.14 24.72 7.01
CA ARG A 30 9.71 25.01 6.89
C ARG A 30 8.82 23.81 7.23
N LEU A 31 9.27 22.58 6.99
CA LEU A 31 8.45 21.37 7.16
C LEU A 31 7.79 21.23 8.55
N PRO A 32 8.45 21.55 9.69
CA PRO A 32 7.83 21.43 11.00
C PRO A 32 6.66 22.40 11.23
N GLY A 33 6.64 23.53 10.51
CA GLY A 33 5.62 24.57 10.63
C GLY A 33 4.51 24.48 9.57
N ASP A 34 4.63 23.56 8.61
CA ASP A 34 3.73 23.45 7.46
C ASP A 34 3.34 21.97 7.22
N PRO A 35 2.30 21.47 7.91
CA PRO A 35 1.89 20.07 7.82
C PRO A 35 1.31 19.69 6.44
N GLU A 36 0.78 20.66 5.70
CA GLU A 36 0.28 20.44 4.34
C GLU A 36 1.43 20.19 3.37
N LEU A 37 2.50 20.99 3.47
CA LEU A 37 3.73 20.79 2.72
C LEU A 37 4.38 19.43 3.03
N ALA A 38 4.46 19.06 4.31
CA ALA A 38 4.97 17.76 4.72
C ALA A 38 4.15 16.60 4.14
N GLY A 39 2.81 16.68 4.22
CA GLY A 39 1.92 15.65 3.66
C GLY A 39 2.05 15.51 2.13
N ARG A 40 2.24 16.61 1.41
CA ARG A 40 2.51 16.59 -0.05
C ARG A 40 3.83 15.89 -0.37
N LEU A 41 4.89 16.23 0.36
CA LEU A 41 6.21 15.62 0.19
C LEU A 41 6.16 14.10 0.46
N ASP A 42 5.47 13.69 1.52
CA ASP A 42 5.25 12.28 1.86
C ASP A 42 4.47 11.53 0.77
N GLN A 43 3.44 12.15 0.20
CA GLN A 43 2.66 11.56 -0.89
C GLN A 43 3.53 11.34 -2.14
N MET A 44 4.35 12.33 -2.51
CA MET A 44 5.29 12.20 -3.64
C MET A 44 6.35 11.12 -3.38
N ALA A 45 6.92 11.08 -2.18
CA ALA A 45 7.86 10.03 -1.78
C ALA A 45 7.22 8.64 -1.81
N ALA A 46 5.98 8.49 -1.34
CA ALA A 46 5.24 7.24 -1.39
C ALA A 46 4.99 6.76 -2.83
N MET A 47 4.68 7.67 -3.75
CA MET A 47 4.55 7.35 -5.17
C MET A 47 5.89 6.90 -5.77
N LEU A 48 6.99 7.58 -5.47
CA LEU A 48 8.33 7.19 -5.92
C LEU A 48 8.74 5.82 -5.38
N VAL A 49 8.42 5.51 -4.13
CA VAL A 49 8.64 4.16 -3.56
C VAL A 49 7.76 3.13 -4.25
N ALA A 50 6.50 3.44 -4.54
CA ALA A 50 5.60 2.55 -5.26
C ALA A 50 6.13 2.25 -6.68
N LEU A 51 6.63 3.26 -7.39
CA LEU A 51 7.23 3.14 -8.72
C LEU A 51 8.58 2.42 -8.67
N GLY A 52 9.46 2.75 -7.72
CA GLY A 52 10.78 2.12 -7.57
C GLY A 52 10.71 0.66 -7.10
N ASN A 53 9.57 0.20 -6.60
CA ASN A 53 9.31 -1.21 -6.35
C ASN A 53 8.87 -1.98 -7.61
N LEU A 54 8.59 -1.29 -8.73
CA LEU A 54 8.31 -1.93 -10.04
C LEU A 54 9.60 -2.32 -10.78
N ASP A 55 10.74 -1.68 -10.48
CA ASP A 55 11.97 -1.77 -11.29
C ASP A 55 13.10 -2.64 -10.71
N ARG A 56 12.83 -3.50 -9.73
CA ARG A 56 13.84 -4.44 -9.20
C ARG A 56 13.83 -5.79 -9.92
N ALA A 57 13.87 -5.78 -11.24
CA ALA A 57 14.31 -6.96 -11.97
C ALA A 57 15.80 -7.15 -11.67
N THR A 58 16.17 -8.30 -11.09
CA THR A 58 17.59 -8.64 -10.93
C THR A 58 18.13 -8.88 -12.33
N PRO A 59 19.12 -8.10 -12.82
CA PRO A 59 19.62 -8.29 -14.17
C PRO A 59 20.14 -9.72 -14.32
N PRO A 60 19.81 -10.43 -15.42
CA PRO A 60 20.19 -11.83 -15.59
C PRO A 60 21.70 -11.99 -15.53
N SER A 61 22.16 -13.13 -15.03
CA SER A 61 23.60 -13.41 -14.88
C SER A 61 24.37 -13.13 -16.18
N GLY A 62 25.46 -12.38 -16.06
CA GLY A 62 26.28 -11.96 -17.20
C GLY A 62 25.74 -10.77 -17.99
N PHE A 63 24.64 -10.13 -17.58
CA PHE A 63 24.17 -8.87 -18.18
C PHE A 63 25.26 -7.79 -18.17
N ASP A 64 25.91 -7.59 -17.01
CA ASP A 64 27.01 -6.62 -16.89
C ASP A 64 28.16 -6.93 -17.85
N ALA A 65 28.50 -8.22 -18.03
CA ALA A 65 29.55 -8.65 -18.97
C ALA A 65 29.16 -8.42 -20.44
N ARG A 66 27.91 -8.73 -20.82
CA ARG A 66 27.40 -8.49 -22.18
C ARG A 66 27.28 -7.01 -22.50
N LEU A 67 26.84 -6.20 -21.54
CA LEU A 67 26.77 -4.74 -21.68
C LEU A 67 28.16 -4.14 -21.83
N THR A 68 29.12 -4.58 -21.01
CA THR A 68 30.53 -4.15 -21.10
C THR A 68 31.13 -4.54 -22.45
N GLN A 69 30.89 -5.76 -22.91
CA GLN A 69 31.37 -6.22 -24.21
C GLN A 69 30.77 -5.42 -25.37
N ARG A 70 29.49 -5.06 -25.29
CA ARG A 70 28.79 -4.28 -26.32
C ARG A 70 29.26 -2.82 -26.35
N LEU A 71 29.49 -2.20 -25.19
CA LEU A 71 30.05 -0.85 -25.09
C LEU A 71 31.51 -0.80 -25.57
N LEU A 72 32.28 -1.85 -25.33
CA LEU A 72 33.64 -1.98 -25.86
C LEU A 72 33.64 -2.20 -27.38
N ALA A 73 32.70 -2.98 -27.90
CA ALA A 73 32.53 -3.18 -29.34
C ALA A 73 32.11 -1.89 -30.06
N GLU A 74 31.14 -1.14 -29.52
CA GLU A 74 30.73 0.17 -30.08
C GLU A 74 31.86 1.20 -30.07
N ARG A 75 32.77 1.16 -29.09
CA ARG A 75 33.97 2.00 -29.08
C ARG A 75 35.09 1.48 -29.97
N GLY A 76 35.09 0.18 -30.29
CA GLY A 76 36.09 -0.47 -31.12
C GLY A 76 35.80 -0.39 -32.62
N ASP A 77 34.54 -0.17 -33.00
CA ASP A 77 34.07 -0.19 -34.40
C ASP A 77 33.99 1.19 -35.08
N ASP A 78 34.58 2.24 -34.50
CA ASP A 78 34.70 3.53 -35.17
C ASP A 78 36.15 3.76 -35.65
N PRO A 79 36.52 3.35 -36.89
CA PRO A 79 37.81 3.69 -37.47
C PRO A 79 37.78 5.15 -37.95
N VAL A 80 37.73 6.10 -37.01
CA VAL A 80 38.14 7.47 -37.32
C VAL A 80 39.66 7.46 -37.45
N ARG A 81 40.09 7.22 -38.68
CA ARG A 81 41.44 7.42 -39.18
C ARG A 81 41.80 8.91 -39.01
N GLY A 82 42.57 9.25 -37.97
CA GLY A 82 43.07 10.61 -37.78
C GLY A 82 44.01 10.75 -36.58
N ASP A 83 45.30 10.64 -36.87
CA ASP A 83 46.45 11.20 -36.15
C ASP A 83 46.67 10.89 -34.66
N GLY A 84 47.51 9.88 -34.42
CA GLY A 84 48.70 10.03 -33.55
C GLY A 84 48.54 10.05 -32.03
N GLY A 85 47.33 9.94 -31.48
CA GLY A 85 47.13 9.84 -30.03
C GLY A 85 47.37 8.43 -29.49
N ALA A 86 48.23 8.28 -28.49
CA ALA A 86 48.42 7.02 -27.76
C ALA A 86 47.08 6.47 -27.25
N PRO A 87 46.85 5.14 -27.27
CA PRO A 87 45.60 4.56 -26.80
C PRO A 87 45.43 4.91 -25.32
N LEU A 88 44.42 5.72 -25.01
CA LEU A 88 43.97 5.96 -23.64
C LEU A 88 43.51 4.61 -23.08
N ALA A 89 44.34 4.03 -22.22
CA ALA A 89 43.99 2.84 -21.46
C ALA A 89 42.67 3.12 -20.72
N ALA A 90 41.63 2.40 -21.09
CA ALA A 90 40.30 2.58 -20.53
C ALA A 90 40.37 2.38 -19.01
N ALA A 91 40.03 3.41 -18.26
CA ALA A 91 39.74 3.26 -16.85
C ALA A 91 38.63 2.20 -16.73
N PRO A 92 38.78 1.16 -15.89
CA PRO A 92 37.72 0.21 -15.65
C PRO A 92 36.46 0.96 -15.22
N VAL A 93 35.28 0.45 -15.58
CA VAL A 93 33.98 0.97 -15.12
C VAL A 93 33.82 0.66 -13.62
N THR A 94 34.70 1.21 -12.79
CA THR A 94 34.61 1.22 -11.32
C THR A 94 33.50 2.14 -10.83
N ASP A 95 32.88 2.91 -11.72
CA ASP A 95 31.82 3.85 -11.36
C ASP A 95 30.48 3.16 -11.08
N LEU A 96 30.18 1.99 -11.67
CA LEU A 96 28.92 1.30 -11.38
C LEU A 96 28.90 0.69 -9.97
N ASP A 97 30.01 0.13 -9.50
CA ASP A 97 30.13 -0.33 -8.12
C ASP A 97 30.25 0.83 -7.13
N GLN A 98 30.81 1.97 -7.55
CA GLN A 98 30.73 3.21 -6.78
C GLN A 98 29.30 3.77 -6.72
N ILE A 99 28.53 3.73 -7.81
CA ILE A 99 27.14 4.20 -7.87
C ILE A 99 26.24 3.24 -7.08
N ARG A 100 26.43 1.93 -7.21
CA ARG A 100 25.76 0.89 -6.40
C ARG A 100 26.14 1.03 -4.93
N GLY A 101 27.41 1.29 -4.63
CA GLY A 101 27.92 1.56 -3.28
C GLY A 101 27.36 2.85 -2.68
N ARG A 102 27.30 3.94 -3.46
CA ARG A 102 26.67 5.21 -3.07
C ARG A 102 25.17 5.04 -2.85
N ARG A 103 24.47 4.23 -3.66
CA ARG A 103 23.05 3.89 -3.48
C ARG A 103 22.82 2.99 -2.27
N ALA A 104 23.68 2.01 -2.00
CA ALA A 104 23.60 1.15 -0.81
C ALA A 104 23.92 1.92 0.47
N ALA A 105 24.88 2.84 0.43
CA ALA A 105 25.16 3.77 1.52
C ALA A 105 24.00 4.77 1.74
N ARG A 106 23.37 5.26 0.67
CA ARG A 106 22.14 6.09 0.71
C ARG A 106 20.99 5.33 1.36
N GLN A 107 20.73 4.08 0.98
CA GLN A 107 19.66 3.28 1.59
C GLN A 107 19.90 3.02 3.08
N ARG A 108 21.17 2.82 3.49
CA ARG A 108 21.53 2.74 4.92
C ARG A 108 21.34 4.06 5.64
N ARG A 109 21.59 5.20 5.01
CA ARG A 109 21.37 6.53 5.59
C ARG A 109 19.87 6.87 5.76
N TRP A 110 19.01 6.35 4.88
CA TRP A 110 17.55 6.42 5.02
C TRP A 110 16.99 5.40 6.03
N VAL A 111 17.61 4.23 6.17
CA VAL A 111 17.21 3.23 7.18
C VAL A 111 17.74 3.57 8.58
N LEU A 112 18.91 4.21 8.69
CA LEU A 112 19.48 4.71 9.96
C LEU A 112 18.99 6.12 10.32
N GLY A 113 18.55 6.91 9.33
CA GLY A 113 17.94 8.24 9.51
C GLY A 113 16.40 8.23 9.46
N GLY A 114 15.79 7.06 9.25
CA GLY A 114 14.33 6.84 9.16
C GLY A 114 13.59 6.96 10.48
N THR A 115 13.99 7.93 11.31
CA THR A 115 13.31 8.33 12.54
C THR A 115 13.36 9.85 12.71
N VAL A 116 13.19 10.64 11.65
CA VAL A 116 12.88 12.07 11.86
C VAL A 116 11.46 12.22 12.43
N ALA A 117 10.52 11.33 12.06
CA ALA A 117 9.19 11.27 12.68
C ALA A 117 9.20 10.71 14.12
N ALA A 118 10.16 9.84 14.49
CA ALA A 118 10.25 9.31 15.85
C ALA A 118 11.11 10.17 16.79
N ALA A 119 12.04 10.98 16.28
CA ALA A 119 12.83 11.89 17.12
C ALA A 119 12.01 13.08 17.65
N VAL A 120 11.04 13.59 16.87
CA VAL A 120 10.13 14.64 17.35
C VAL A 120 9.12 14.08 18.38
N ALA A 121 8.68 12.82 18.22
CA ALA A 121 7.84 12.15 19.21
C ALA A 121 8.59 11.80 20.52
N ALA A 122 9.90 11.50 20.45
CA ALA A 122 10.70 11.14 21.62
C ALA A 122 11.09 12.34 22.51
N VAL A 123 11.30 13.54 21.95
CA VAL A 123 11.62 14.73 22.77
C VAL A 123 10.38 15.30 23.49
N ALA A 124 9.18 15.11 22.93
CA ALA A 124 7.92 15.47 23.59
C ALA A 124 7.55 14.52 24.75
N LEU A 125 7.99 13.25 24.71
CA LEU A 125 7.70 12.27 25.76
C LEU A 125 8.71 12.25 26.92
N VAL A 126 9.94 12.74 26.72
CA VAL A 126 10.95 12.79 27.79
C VAL A 126 10.87 14.07 28.64
N SER A 127 10.20 15.12 28.16
CA SER A 127 9.99 16.37 28.93
C SER A 127 8.60 16.48 29.60
N GLY A 128 7.68 15.54 29.34
CA GLY A 128 6.29 15.59 29.82
C GLY A 128 5.95 14.74 31.04
N LEU A 129 6.91 14.06 31.68
CA LEU A 129 6.64 13.04 32.71
C LEU A 129 7.43 13.23 34.01
N ALA A 130 7.72 14.49 34.41
CA ALA A 130 8.41 14.80 35.66
C ALA A 130 7.80 15.96 36.49
N VAL A 131 6.51 16.29 36.33
CA VAL A 131 5.84 17.27 37.21
C VAL A 131 4.41 16.81 37.56
N GLN A 132 4.28 15.73 38.31
CA GLN A 132 3.00 15.40 38.96
C GLN A 132 3.10 14.82 40.38
N GLU A 133 4.28 14.85 41.00
CA GLU A 133 4.46 14.40 42.38
C GLU A 133 5.29 15.43 43.15
N LEU A 134 4.61 16.45 43.70
CA LEU A 134 4.91 17.14 44.97
C LEU A 134 4.04 18.40 45.08
N GLY A 135 3.00 18.33 45.90
CA GLY A 135 2.21 19.52 46.22
C GLY A 135 0.91 19.29 46.96
N PHE A 136 0.90 18.43 47.98
CA PHE A 136 -0.14 18.46 49.01
C PHE A 136 0.33 19.31 50.20
N MET A 137 -0.61 20.13 50.70
CA MET A 137 -0.63 20.97 51.91
C MET A 137 0.01 22.37 51.84
N VAL A 138 -0.83 23.42 51.99
CA VAL A 138 -1.02 24.21 53.24
C VAL A 138 -1.85 25.48 52.95
N GLY A 139 -2.96 25.66 53.70
CA GLY A 139 -3.63 26.96 54.00
C GLY A 139 -4.42 27.62 52.86
N GLY A 140 -5.60 28.22 53.04
CA GLY A 140 -6.34 28.68 54.21
C GLY A 140 -7.15 29.93 53.81
N GLY A 141 -8.45 29.98 54.17
CA GLY A 141 -9.35 31.15 54.08
C GLY A 141 -10.02 31.34 52.71
N GLY A 142 -11.31 31.64 52.56
CA GLY A 142 -12.39 31.97 53.50
C GLY A 142 -13.45 32.76 52.72
N SER A 143 -14.74 32.51 53.02
CA SER A 143 -15.93 33.34 52.71
C SER A 143 -16.33 33.49 51.21
N SER A 144 -17.60 33.55 50.78
CA SER A 144 -18.92 33.53 51.42
C SER A 144 -20.00 33.65 50.32
N ALA A 145 -21.20 33.11 50.60
CA ALA A 145 -22.54 33.45 50.04
C ALA A 145 -22.83 33.10 48.56
N GLY A 146 -24.01 32.63 48.16
CA GLY A 146 -25.30 32.40 48.84
C GLY A 146 -26.42 32.11 47.82
N GLY A 147 -27.56 31.58 48.30
CA GLY A 147 -28.87 31.49 47.62
C GLY A 147 -29.11 30.22 46.79
N ALA A 148 -29.97 29.24 47.13
CA ALA A 148 -31.38 29.20 47.58
C ALA A 148 -32.45 29.26 46.45
N GLY A 149 -33.41 28.32 46.50
CA GLY A 149 -34.73 28.33 45.83
C GLY A 149 -34.94 27.24 44.77
N GLU A 150 -35.57 26.10 45.08
CA GLU A 150 -37.04 25.78 45.02
C GLU A 150 -37.57 25.57 43.60
N GLU A 151 -37.88 24.33 43.21
CA GLU A 151 -39.23 23.70 43.22
C GLU A 151 -40.28 24.43 42.37
N ALA A 152 -40.83 23.76 41.35
CA ALA A 152 -42.24 23.32 41.34
C ALA A 152 -42.68 22.76 39.98
N ALA A 153 -43.65 21.86 40.07
CA ALA A 153 -44.25 21.04 39.04
C ALA A 153 -45.23 21.77 38.10
N GLY A 154 -45.59 21.09 37.00
CA GLY A 154 -46.79 21.42 36.23
C GLY A 154 -47.09 20.42 35.11
N ARG A 155 -47.97 19.44 35.38
CA ARG A 155 -48.74 18.68 34.37
C ARG A 155 -50.02 19.45 34.03
N VAL A 156 -50.47 19.43 32.77
CA VAL A 156 -51.86 19.27 32.24
C VAL A 156 -51.71 19.02 30.72
N ALA A 157 -52.00 17.86 30.10
CA ALA A 157 -53.26 17.22 29.68
C ALA A 157 -54.07 17.93 28.55
N GLY A 158 -54.50 17.13 27.55
CA GLY A 158 -55.46 17.46 26.47
C GLY A 158 -54.99 16.89 25.12
N GLN A 159 -55.48 15.79 24.52
CA GLN A 159 -56.82 15.24 24.24
C GLN A 159 -57.42 15.73 22.89
N GLY A 160 -57.73 14.76 22.01
CA GLY A 160 -58.54 14.88 20.77
C GLY A 160 -57.71 14.95 19.49
N GLY A 161 -57.93 14.20 18.40
CA GLY A 161 -59.03 13.30 18.01
C GLY A 161 -59.36 13.51 16.54
N GLY A 162 -59.17 12.47 15.70
CA GLY A 162 -59.94 12.17 14.48
C GLY A 162 -59.91 13.11 13.25
N SER A 163 -59.45 12.56 12.12
CA SER A 163 -60.22 12.36 10.86
C SER A 163 -59.44 12.63 9.56
N ALA A 164 -59.95 11.97 8.52
CA ALA A 164 -59.37 11.62 7.24
C ALA A 164 -59.33 12.74 6.17
N GLU A 165 -58.51 12.47 5.14
CA GLU A 165 -58.64 12.80 3.71
C GLU A 165 -58.49 14.26 3.23
N ASP A 166 -57.43 14.50 2.45
CA ASP A 166 -57.45 14.69 0.98
C ASP A 166 -56.44 15.75 0.47
N ALA A 167 -55.99 15.54 -0.76
CA ALA A 167 -54.80 16.10 -1.40
C ALA A 167 -54.76 17.63 -1.61
N VAL A 168 -53.55 18.21 -1.64
CA VAL A 168 -53.13 19.22 -2.64
C VAL A 168 -51.61 19.48 -2.59
N THR A 169 -51.08 19.63 -3.80
CA THR A 169 -49.73 19.96 -4.27
C THR A 169 -49.16 21.28 -3.70
N GLY A 170 -47.85 21.33 -3.40
CA GLY A 170 -47.14 22.60 -3.28
C GLY A 170 -45.82 22.59 -2.49
N GLU A 171 -44.71 22.57 -3.22
CA GLU A 171 -43.52 23.42 -3.04
C GLU A 171 -42.70 23.41 -1.72
N SER A 172 -41.52 22.78 -1.82
CA SER A 172 -40.20 23.15 -1.28
C SER A 172 -40.09 23.99 0.01
N THR A 173 -39.58 23.39 1.09
CA THR A 173 -38.62 24.05 2.01
C THR A 173 -37.76 23.03 2.78
N GLU A 174 -36.44 23.25 2.73
CA GLU A 174 -35.33 22.95 3.68
C GLU A 174 -35.31 21.61 4.44
N ALA A 175 -34.34 20.72 4.14
CA ALA A 175 -32.96 20.77 4.64
C ALA A 175 -32.85 20.54 6.16
N GLY A 176 -32.88 19.26 6.55
CA GLY A 176 -32.61 18.82 7.92
C GLY A 176 -32.61 17.30 7.99
N ASP A 177 -31.50 16.67 7.61
CA ASP A 177 -30.84 15.62 8.40
C ASP A 177 -29.68 15.00 7.62
N GLN A 178 -28.50 15.15 8.20
CA GLN A 178 -27.25 14.53 7.75
C GLN A 178 -27.27 13.02 7.98
N PRO A 179 -26.44 12.28 7.22
CA PRO A 179 -26.68 10.90 6.87
C PRO A 179 -26.34 9.96 8.02
N ALA A 180 -27.18 8.94 8.20
CA ALA A 180 -26.76 7.69 8.79
C ALA A 180 -25.73 7.03 7.85
N ALA A 181 -24.47 7.43 7.99
CA ALA A 181 -23.33 6.68 7.48
C ALA A 181 -23.19 5.39 8.29
N GLN A 182 -24.06 4.42 8.00
CA GLN A 182 -23.81 3.02 8.32
C GLN A 182 -22.69 2.56 7.39
N GLY A 183 -21.45 2.70 7.86
CA GLY A 183 -20.27 2.16 7.21
C GLY A 183 -20.36 0.64 7.14
N ALA A 184 -20.92 0.12 6.05
CA ALA A 184 -20.59 -1.23 5.62
C ALA A 184 -19.11 -1.21 5.21
N PRO A 185 -18.23 -2.06 5.77
CA PRO A 185 -16.90 -2.19 5.23
C PRO A 185 -17.07 -2.69 3.80
N SER A 186 -16.69 -1.87 2.83
CA SER A 186 -16.48 -2.29 1.45
C SER A 186 -15.42 -3.38 1.46
N ARG A 187 -15.84 -4.63 1.69
CA ARG A 187 -15.06 -5.86 1.44
C ARG A 187 -14.86 -5.94 -0.06
N THR A 188 -14.00 -5.09 -0.58
CA THR A 188 -13.65 -5.12 -1.98
C THR A 188 -12.93 -6.46 -2.18
N GLY A 189 -13.62 -7.42 -2.79
CA GLY A 189 -13.07 -8.71 -3.20
C GLY A 189 -12.04 -8.57 -4.32
N ARG A 190 -11.24 -7.50 -4.28
CA ARG A 190 -10.16 -7.23 -5.21
C ARG A 190 -8.93 -8.01 -4.72
N PRO A 191 -8.37 -8.89 -5.56
CA PRO A 191 -7.16 -9.62 -5.19
C PRO A 191 -5.99 -8.64 -5.05
N VAL A 192 -5.11 -8.91 -4.08
CA VAL A 192 -3.78 -8.30 -4.03
C VAL A 192 -2.94 -8.93 -5.12
N VAL A 193 -2.32 -8.13 -5.98
CA VAL A 193 -1.46 -8.62 -7.07
C VAL A 193 -0.04 -8.16 -6.81
N LEU A 194 0.90 -9.10 -6.76
CA LEU A 194 2.31 -8.84 -6.47
C LEU A 194 3.20 -9.42 -7.57
N ASP A 195 4.16 -8.63 -8.02
CA ASP A 195 5.21 -9.09 -8.93
C ASP A 195 6.56 -9.05 -8.21
N ARG A 196 7.02 -10.19 -7.69
CA ARG A 196 8.18 -10.26 -6.78
C ARG A 196 9.11 -11.46 -6.99
N GLU A 197 8.81 -12.37 -7.92
CA GLU A 197 9.61 -13.56 -8.23
C GLU A 197 10.16 -14.30 -7.00
N VAL A 198 9.29 -14.54 -6.01
CA VAL A 198 9.74 -15.15 -4.76
C VAL A 198 10.07 -16.63 -4.96
N VAL A 199 11.26 -17.04 -4.55
CA VAL A 199 11.70 -18.44 -4.65
C VAL A 199 11.04 -19.29 -3.55
N LEU A 200 10.35 -20.34 -3.97
CA LEU A 200 9.65 -21.31 -3.12
C LEU A 200 10.20 -22.71 -3.42
N ALA A 201 10.98 -23.26 -2.49
CA ALA A 201 11.67 -24.53 -2.69
C ALA A 201 10.74 -25.75 -2.60
N ASP A 202 9.77 -25.72 -1.69
CA ASP A 202 8.91 -26.85 -1.37
C ASP A 202 7.54 -26.42 -0.78
N GLU A 203 6.71 -27.40 -0.44
CA GLU A 203 5.39 -27.19 0.18
C GLU A 203 5.49 -26.48 1.55
N ALA A 204 6.52 -26.75 2.34
CA ALA A 204 6.70 -26.14 3.65
C ALA A 204 6.98 -24.63 3.51
N ALA A 205 7.79 -24.24 2.53
CA ALA A 205 8.03 -22.85 2.16
C ALA A 205 6.75 -22.14 1.70
N VAL A 206 5.93 -22.82 0.87
CA VAL A 206 4.62 -22.31 0.43
C VAL A 206 3.69 -22.09 1.63
N ARG A 207 3.55 -23.10 2.51
CA ARG A 207 2.72 -23.01 3.72
C ARG A 207 3.18 -21.88 4.63
N ALA A 208 4.48 -21.77 4.90
CA ALA A 208 5.04 -20.74 5.76
C ALA A 208 4.80 -19.33 5.20
N ARG A 209 4.91 -19.15 3.87
CA ARG A 209 4.72 -17.85 3.22
C ARG A 209 3.27 -17.38 3.21
N TYR A 210 2.33 -18.29 2.93
CA TYR A 210 0.92 -17.93 2.69
C TYR A 210 0.00 -18.18 3.87
N ARG A 211 0.53 -18.64 5.02
CA ARG A 211 -0.23 -18.75 6.26
C ARG A 211 -0.66 -17.37 6.78
N ALA A 212 -1.87 -17.29 7.31
CA ALA A 212 -2.42 -16.13 8.03
C ALA A 212 -2.42 -14.82 7.20
N LEU A 213 -2.80 -14.90 5.92
CA LEU A 213 -2.99 -13.72 5.09
C LEU A 213 -4.31 -13.04 5.40
N VAL A 214 -4.21 -11.80 5.89
CA VAL A 214 -5.34 -10.96 6.28
C VAL A 214 -6.35 -10.80 5.13
N GLU A 215 -5.89 -10.68 3.88
CA GLU A 215 -6.77 -10.57 2.71
C GLU A 215 -7.61 -11.84 2.47
N ALA A 216 -7.08 -13.03 2.77
CA ALA A 216 -7.81 -14.29 2.62
C ALA A 216 -8.78 -14.49 3.79
N GLU A 217 -8.35 -14.17 5.01
CA GLU A 217 -9.19 -14.24 6.20
C GLU A 217 -10.42 -13.32 6.11
N ARG A 218 -10.28 -12.14 5.49
CA ARG A 218 -11.41 -11.21 5.26
C ARG A 218 -12.49 -11.74 4.33
N LEU A 219 -12.18 -12.74 3.51
CA LEU A 219 -13.13 -13.35 2.58
C LEU A 219 -13.84 -14.57 3.20
N LEU A 220 -13.33 -15.12 4.30
CA LEU A 220 -14.02 -16.18 5.04
C LEU A 220 -15.39 -15.71 5.54
N ALA A 221 -16.32 -16.65 5.67
CA ALA A 221 -17.72 -16.42 6.01
C ALA A 221 -18.46 -15.49 5.04
N ALA A 222 -17.95 -15.29 3.81
CA ALA A 222 -18.69 -14.58 2.77
C ALA A 222 -19.80 -15.50 2.21
N PRO A 223 -21.07 -15.08 2.18
CA PRO A 223 -22.16 -15.85 1.59
C PRO A 223 -21.92 -16.15 0.10
N LEU A 224 -22.32 -17.32 -0.38
CA LEU A 224 -22.06 -17.73 -1.78
C LEU A 224 -22.50 -16.71 -2.86
N PRO A 225 -23.65 -16.01 -2.77
CA PRO A 225 -24.02 -15.00 -3.75
C PRO A 225 -23.02 -13.84 -3.80
N GLN A 226 -22.55 -13.39 -2.63
CA GLN A 226 -21.54 -12.34 -2.52
C GLN A 226 -20.17 -12.84 -3.01
N ALA A 227 -19.81 -14.09 -2.68
CA ALA A 227 -18.58 -14.72 -3.15
C ALA A 227 -18.53 -14.84 -4.67
N ARG A 228 -19.65 -15.16 -5.34
CA ARG A 228 -19.73 -15.18 -6.81
C ARG A 228 -19.48 -13.79 -7.40
N ALA A 229 -20.13 -12.77 -6.89
CA ALA A 229 -19.91 -11.39 -7.32
C ALA A 229 -18.46 -10.94 -7.10
N ALA A 230 -17.86 -11.32 -5.97
CA ALA A 230 -16.45 -11.07 -5.68
C ALA A 230 -15.52 -11.81 -6.67
N ALA A 231 -15.77 -13.09 -6.95
CA ALA A 231 -15.00 -13.88 -7.91
C ALA A 231 -15.04 -13.26 -9.33
N ASP A 232 -16.21 -12.80 -9.77
CA ASP A 232 -16.38 -12.18 -11.08
C ASP A 232 -15.72 -10.80 -11.16
N SER A 233 -15.83 -9.99 -10.10
CA SER A 233 -15.13 -8.72 -9.97
C SER A 233 -13.62 -8.91 -9.97
N ALA A 234 -13.11 -9.91 -9.24
CA ALA A 234 -11.70 -10.26 -9.20
C ALA A 234 -11.18 -10.72 -10.57
N ALA A 235 -11.91 -11.59 -11.27
CA ALA A 235 -11.56 -12.02 -12.61
C ALA A 235 -11.55 -10.85 -13.61
N ALA A 236 -12.54 -9.95 -13.52
CA ALA A 236 -12.57 -8.74 -14.35
C ALA A 236 -11.41 -7.79 -14.03
N PHE A 237 -11.02 -7.69 -12.75
CA PHE A 237 -9.86 -6.92 -12.33
C PHE A 237 -8.56 -7.52 -12.90
N LEU A 238 -8.34 -8.82 -12.75
CA LEU A 238 -7.15 -9.51 -13.24
C LEU A 238 -7.01 -9.44 -14.76
N ARG A 239 -8.12 -9.47 -15.51
CA ARG A 239 -8.11 -9.25 -16.97
C ARG A 239 -7.63 -7.86 -17.37
N ARG A 240 -7.86 -6.84 -16.53
CA ARG A 240 -7.46 -5.46 -16.79
C ARG A 240 -6.05 -5.15 -16.32
N SER A 241 -5.58 -5.80 -15.26
CA SER A 241 -4.23 -5.64 -14.72
C SER A 241 -3.19 -6.43 -15.52
N SER A 242 -3.21 -6.27 -16.85
CA SER A 242 -2.39 -6.92 -17.90
C SER A 242 -0.90 -7.12 -17.51
N PRO A 243 -0.22 -8.09 -18.16
CA PRO A 243 0.43 -9.23 -17.54
C PRO A 243 1.46 -8.85 -16.47
N LEU A 244 1.63 -9.75 -15.51
CA LEU A 244 2.81 -9.74 -14.64
C LEU A 244 4.05 -10.06 -15.49
N SER A 245 5.25 -9.84 -14.96
CA SER A 245 6.51 -10.14 -15.63
C SER A 245 6.48 -11.46 -16.45
N ASP A 246 7.17 -11.46 -17.59
CA ASP A 246 7.35 -12.62 -18.48
C ASP A 246 6.07 -13.29 -19.03
N ALA A 247 5.14 -12.48 -19.57
CA ALA A 247 3.96 -12.97 -20.30
C ALA A 247 3.02 -13.86 -19.47
N LEU A 248 3.13 -13.79 -18.14
CA LEU A 248 2.22 -14.44 -17.23
C LEU A 248 0.83 -13.82 -17.37
N ALA A 249 -0.18 -14.64 -17.66
CA ALA A 249 -1.57 -14.22 -17.80
C ALA A 249 -2.42 -14.66 -16.58
N PRO A 250 -2.38 -13.93 -15.44
CA PRO A 250 -3.12 -14.25 -14.23
C PRO A 250 -4.60 -14.57 -14.43
N ALA A 251 -5.24 -13.87 -15.37
CA ALA A 251 -6.65 -14.05 -15.65
C ALA A 251 -6.95 -15.38 -16.36
N GLU A 252 -6.05 -15.82 -17.25
CA GLU A 252 -6.23 -17.06 -18.03
C GLU A 252 -6.07 -18.28 -17.13
N CYS A 253 -5.01 -18.32 -16.31
CA CYS A 253 -4.81 -19.42 -15.38
C CYS A 253 -5.89 -19.46 -14.29
N LEU A 254 -6.39 -18.30 -13.82
CA LEU A 254 -7.55 -18.29 -12.91
C LEU A 254 -8.81 -18.84 -13.59
N ALA A 255 -9.04 -18.54 -14.88
CA ALA A 255 -10.17 -19.08 -15.61
C ALA A 255 -10.08 -20.61 -15.78
N ALA A 256 -8.88 -21.17 -15.89
CA ALA A 256 -8.68 -22.62 -15.83
C ALA A 256 -9.07 -23.20 -14.46
N LEU A 257 -8.52 -22.65 -13.37
CA LEU A 257 -8.85 -23.08 -12.00
C LEU A 257 -10.35 -23.00 -11.67
N ARG A 258 -11.03 -21.97 -12.18
CA ARG A 258 -12.48 -21.79 -11.97
C ARG A 258 -13.34 -22.77 -12.75
N ARG A 259 -12.89 -23.25 -13.92
CA ARG A 259 -13.67 -24.17 -14.76
C ARG A 259 -13.92 -25.51 -14.08
N ASP A 260 -12.96 -25.97 -13.29
CA ASP A 260 -13.02 -27.29 -12.64
C ASP A 260 -13.69 -27.24 -11.26
N SER A 261 -14.10 -26.06 -10.78
CA SER A 261 -14.69 -25.87 -9.45
C SER A 261 -16.22 -25.79 -9.50
N ALA A 262 -16.89 -26.59 -8.67
CA ALA A 262 -18.34 -26.49 -8.45
C ALA A 262 -18.74 -25.30 -7.56
N THR A 263 -17.81 -24.75 -6.77
CA THR A 263 -18.05 -23.64 -5.84
C THR A 263 -17.33 -22.36 -6.30
N PRO A 264 -17.81 -21.16 -5.89
CA PRO A 264 -17.13 -19.92 -6.23
C PRO A 264 -15.70 -19.91 -5.68
N VAL A 265 -14.76 -19.56 -6.56
CA VAL A 265 -13.34 -19.41 -6.24
C VAL A 265 -13.00 -17.93 -6.24
N VAL A 266 -12.74 -17.37 -5.05
CA VAL A 266 -12.38 -15.95 -4.91
C VAL A 266 -10.88 -15.84 -4.66
N PRO A 267 -10.09 -15.25 -5.59
CA PRO A 267 -8.68 -15.02 -5.33
C PRO A 267 -8.52 -13.87 -4.33
N ALA A 268 -7.81 -14.11 -3.23
CA ALA A 268 -7.40 -13.11 -2.27
C ALA A 268 -6.07 -12.44 -2.67
N ARG A 269 -5.14 -13.25 -3.20
CA ARG A 269 -3.82 -12.80 -3.65
C ARG A 269 -3.39 -13.57 -4.89
N VAL A 270 -2.69 -12.89 -5.80
CA VAL A 270 -1.93 -13.47 -6.91
C VAL A 270 -0.51 -12.94 -6.85
N GLU A 271 0.48 -13.82 -6.91
CA GLU A 271 1.90 -13.45 -6.81
C GLU A 271 2.75 -14.22 -7.82
N THR A 272 3.71 -13.53 -8.47
CA THR A 272 4.75 -14.21 -9.27
C THR A 272 5.77 -14.88 -8.34
N VAL A 273 6.06 -16.14 -8.61
CA VAL A 273 6.96 -16.97 -7.81
C VAL A 273 7.85 -17.83 -8.69
N VAL A 274 8.96 -18.29 -8.14
CA VAL A 274 9.79 -19.35 -8.73
C VAL A 274 9.61 -20.59 -7.86
N TYR A 275 8.81 -21.55 -8.32
CA TYR A 275 8.56 -22.79 -7.58
C TYR A 275 9.43 -23.91 -8.14
N ARG A 276 10.30 -24.48 -7.29
CA ARG A 276 11.25 -25.54 -7.70
C ARG A 276 12.10 -25.19 -8.93
N GLY A 277 12.47 -23.91 -9.06
CA GLY A 277 13.29 -23.42 -10.16
C GLY A 277 12.54 -23.05 -11.44
N GLU A 278 11.21 -23.22 -11.47
CA GLU A 278 10.37 -22.84 -12.61
C GLU A 278 9.51 -21.61 -12.29
N PRO A 279 9.33 -20.67 -13.24
CA PRO A 279 8.43 -19.55 -13.07
C PRO A 279 6.98 -20.03 -12.96
N ALA A 280 6.26 -19.50 -11.97
CA ALA A 280 4.90 -19.89 -11.64
C ALA A 280 4.10 -18.73 -11.06
N LEU A 281 2.78 -18.93 -10.97
CA LEU A 281 1.85 -18.04 -10.29
C LEU A 281 1.33 -18.73 -9.03
N ALA A 282 1.44 -18.04 -7.90
CA ALA A 282 0.81 -18.45 -6.66
C ALA A 282 -0.55 -17.75 -6.53
N TYR A 283 -1.62 -18.52 -6.49
CA TYR A 283 -2.97 -18.06 -6.18
C TYR A 283 -3.34 -18.44 -4.76
N VAL A 284 -3.65 -17.46 -3.93
CA VAL A 284 -4.32 -17.70 -2.66
C VAL A 284 -5.81 -17.54 -2.89
N LEU A 285 -6.52 -18.64 -2.82
CA LEU A 285 -7.92 -18.79 -3.13
C LEU A 285 -8.73 -19.01 -1.87
N VAL A 286 -9.92 -18.45 -1.83
CA VAL A 286 -10.91 -18.75 -0.80
C VAL A 286 -12.11 -19.40 -1.47
N THR A 287 -12.44 -20.60 -1.01
CA THR A 287 -13.47 -21.47 -1.60
C THR A 287 -14.46 -21.92 -0.52
N ALA A 288 -15.56 -22.51 -0.96
CA ALA A 288 -16.54 -23.16 -0.10
C ALA A 288 -16.40 -24.68 -0.23
N SER A 289 -16.44 -25.39 0.91
CA SER A 289 -16.60 -26.84 0.96
C SER A 289 -17.94 -27.28 0.34
N ASP A 290 -18.01 -28.53 -0.11
CA ASP A 290 -19.26 -29.08 -0.66
C ASP A 290 -20.41 -28.98 0.36
N GLY A 291 -21.52 -28.37 -0.07
CA GLY A 291 -22.68 -28.12 0.78
C GLY A 291 -22.58 -26.92 1.71
N ALA A 292 -21.45 -26.21 1.76
CA ALA A 292 -21.31 -25.00 2.55
C ALA A 292 -22.13 -23.84 1.95
N ARG A 293 -22.64 -22.96 2.81
CA ARG A 293 -23.39 -21.75 2.42
C ARG A 293 -22.52 -20.50 2.32
N GLU A 294 -21.27 -20.62 2.72
CA GLU A 294 -20.31 -19.53 2.85
C GLU A 294 -18.91 -20.04 2.49
N LEU A 295 -17.99 -19.12 2.20
CA LEU A 295 -16.58 -19.44 2.03
C LEU A 295 -15.96 -19.85 3.37
N ASP A 296 -15.35 -21.03 3.43
CA ASP A 296 -14.86 -21.64 4.67
C ASP A 296 -13.45 -22.24 4.55
N ARG A 297 -12.82 -22.11 3.38
CA ARG A 297 -11.55 -22.78 3.08
C ARG A 297 -10.59 -21.82 2.38
N ILE A 298 -9.35 -21.78 2.86
CA ILE A 298 -8.23 -21.13 2.17
C ILE A 298 -7.39 -22.22 1.51
N GLN A 299 -7.05 -21.99 0.24
CA GLN A 299 -6.27 -22.89 -0.58
C GLN A 299 -5.23 -22.09 -1.36
N VAL A 300 -4.04 -22.66 -1.52
CA VAL A 300 -2.98 -22.12 -2.36
C VAL A 300 -2.80 -23.04 -3.55
N GLU A 301 -2.90 -22.46 -4.75
CA GLU A 301 -2.60 -23.11 -6.01
C GLU A 301 -1.34 -22.49 -6.59
N ILE A 302 -0.29 -23.30 -6.78
CA ILE A 302 0.87 -22.91 -7.58
C ILE A 302 0.65 -23.44 -8.98
N VAL A 303 0.59 -22.54 -9.95
CA VAL A 303 0.26 -22.85 -11.34
C VAL A 303 1.45 -22.50 -12.22
N ARG A 304 1.85 -23.41 -13.12
CA ARG A 304 2.93 -23.15 -14.06
C ARG A 304 2.54 -22.08 -15.07
N ALA A 305 3.49 -21.19 -15.34
CA ALA A 305 3.36 -20.07 -16.26
C ALA A 305 2.89 -20.45 -17.66
N GLY A 306 3.49 -21.50 -18.23
CA GLY A 306 3.40 -21.78 -19.68
C GLY A 306 2.12 -22.50 -20.11
N ASP A 307 1.48 -23.26 -19.22
CA ASP A 307 0.33 -24.12 -19.57
C ASP A 307 -0.83 -24.04 -18.57
N CYS A 308 -0.71 -23.18 -17.56
CA CYS A 308 -1.65 -23.08 -16.45
C CYS A 308 -1.92 -24.40 -15.72
N SER A 309 -0.98 -25.37 -15.76
CA SER A 309 -1.10 -26.62 -15.00
C SER A 309 -0.79 -26.40 -13.52
N THR A 310 -1.59 -27.00 -12.63
CA THR A 310 -1.31 -26.98 -11.19
C THR A 310 -0.05 -27.80 -10.90
N ALA A 311 0.98 -27.12 -10.35
CA ALA A 311 2.19 -27.74 -9.84
C ALA A 311 2.05 -28.16 -8.37
N LEU A 312 1.27 -27.40 -7.58
CA LEU A 312 0.97 -27.69 -6.18
C LEU A 312 -0.43 -27.17 -5.84
N SER A 313 -1.21 -28.01 -5.15
CA SER A 313 -2.47 -27.65 -4.54
C SER A 313 -2.38 -27.90 -3.04
N LEU A 314 -2.54 -26.85 -2.23
CA LEU A 314 -2.32 -26.91 -0.79
C LEU A 314 -3.46 -26.24 -0.03
N ARG A 315 -4.12 -26.98 0.87
CA ARG A 315 -5.05 -26.39 1.84
C ARG A 315 -4.27 -25.81 3.02
N LEU A 316 -4.61 -24.59 3.43
CA LEU A 316 -4.04 -23.90 4.59
C LEU A 316 -4.91 -24.07 5.84
#